data_AF-A0A830DAQ5-F1
#
_entry.id   AF-A0A830DAQ5-F1
#
_cell.length_a   1.000
_cell.length_b   1.000
_cell.length_c   1.000
_cell.angle_alpha   90.00
_cell.angle_beta   90.00
_cell.angle_gamma   90.00
#
_symmetry.space_group_name_H-M   'P 1'
#
loop_
_entity.id
_entity.type
_entity.pdbx_description
1 polymer ?
#
loop_
_entity_poly.entity_id
_entity_poly.type
_entity_poly.pdbx_seq_one_letter_code
_entity_poly.pdbx_strand_id
1 'polypeptide(L)'
;MTKMWESMCTHHDRQLRIVTGLKSLDTSGFVLIETSKHHHERTKQLSSVVEQWHSQFEKLVANQRNYVNALNGWLKLNLIPIESTLREKTASSPPQAATPPIQPLLRSWHDHLEKLPDEVAKSSIASFAAVIKTIIIHQEEEMKLKEKYEETQKEYLRKKMGFEEWYQKYMQKRTPNDENDPENGKDPVSERQLVVESLKKRLEEEMEEHQKICVQVREKSLGNLKIRLPELFRALSDYARACLDAYGRLRALTQDPNRGS
;
A
#
# COMPACT_ATOMS: atom_id res chain seq x y z
N MET A 1 -26.39 12.90 -1.98
CA MET A 1 -25.16 12.35 -2.58
C MET A 1 -24.35 13.37 -3.38
N THR A 2 -24.96 14.27 -4.17
CA THR A 2 -24.21 15.26 -4.98
C THR A 2 -23.20 16.11 -4.18
N LYS A 3 -23.62 16.75 -3.08
CA LYS A 3 -22.72 17.55 -2.22
C LYS A 3 -21.55 16.73 -1.63
N MET A 4 -21.77 15.45 -1.33
CA MET A 4 -20.73 14.56 -0.82
C MET A 4 -19.69 14.29 -1.89
N TRP A 5 -20.13 13.95 -3.11
CA TRP A 5 -19.22 13.68 -4.23
C TRP A 5 -18.49 14.93 -4.72
N GLU A 6 -19.11 16.11 -4.65
CA GLU A 6 -18.46 17.39 -4.90
C GLU A 6 -17.29 17.64 -3.93
N SER A 7 -17.52 17.38 -2.63
CA SER A 7 -16.46 17.42 -1.63
C SER A 7 -15.37 16.38 -1.92
N MET A 8 -15.73 15.12 -2.21
CA MET A 8 -14.76 14.06 -2.51
C MET A 8 -13.90 14.39 -3.74
N CYS A 9 -14.50 14.91 -4.82
CA CYS A 9 -13.77 15.38 -6.00
C CYS A 9 -12.72 16.42 -5.62
N THR A 10 -13.14 17.46 -4.87
CA THR A 10 -12.26 18.55 -4.45
C THR A 10 -11.06 18.04 -3.65
N HIS A 11 -11.29 17.10 -2.74
CA HIS A 11 -10.22 16.51 -1.93
C HIS A 11 -9.27 15.64 -2.77
N HIS A 12 -9.81 14.76 -3.62
CA HIS A 12 -8.99 13.89 -4.46
C HIS A 12 -8.21 14.68 -5.53
N ASP A 13 -8.79 15.72 -6.13
CA ASP A 13 -8.08 16.60 -7.07
C ASP A 13 -6.94 17.36 -6.36
N ARG A 14 -7.18 17.82 -5.12
CA ARG A 14 -6.12 18.44 -4.30
C ARG A 14 -5.01 17.45 -3.98
N GLN A 15 -5.36 16.23 -3.58
CA GLN A 15 -4.39 15.17 -3.30
C GLN A 15 -3.58 14.82 -4.55
N LEU A 16 -4.25 14.65 -5.71
CA LEU A 16 -3.63 14.40 -7.00
C LEU A 16 -2.61 15.48 -7.36
N ARG A 17 -2.97 16.76 -7.17
CA ARG A 17 -2.07 17.89 -7.41
C ARG A 17 -0.83 17.83 -6.52
N ILE A 18 -1.01 17.53 -5.23
CA ILE A 18 0.11 17.40 -4.28
C ILE A 18 1.04 16.26 -4.71
N VAL A 19 0.51 15.07 -4.99
CA VAL A 19 1.34 13.91 -5.32
C VAL A 19 1.98 14.00 -6.69
N THR A 20 1.40 14.77 -7.62
CA THR A 20 2.03 15.02 -8.93
C THR A 20 3.33 15.79 -8.78
N GLY A 21 3.44 16.66 -7.77
CA GLY A 21 4.69 17.35 -7.41
C GLY A 21 5.79 16.43 -6.91
N LEU A 22 5.48 15.19 -6.50
CA LEU A 22 6.51 14.22 -6.08
C LEU A 22 7.41 13.79 -7.24
N LYS A 23 6.95 13.87 -8.49
CA LYS A 23 7.73 13.48 -9.66
C LYS A 23 9.00 14.31 -9.82
N SER A 24 8.97 15.58 -9.43
CA SER A 24 10.10 16.51 -9.52
C SER A 24 10.98 16.55 -8.27
N LEU A 25 10.68 15.76 -7.24
CA LEU A 25 11.45 15.75 -6.00
C LEU A 25 12.84 15.15 -6.24
N ASP A 26 13.91 15.92 -6.06
CA ASP A 26 15.26 15.36 -6.03
C ASP A 26 15.47 14.60 -4.72
N THR A 27 15.98 13.39 -4.86
CA THR A 27 16.16 12.45 -3.75
C THR A 27 17.54 11.85 -3.67
N SER A 28 18.47 12.38 -4.45
CA SER A 28 19.90 12.04 -4.43
C SER A 28 20.49 12.07 -3.00
N GLY A 29 20.02 12.97 -2.13
CA GLY A 29 20.48 13.10 -0.74
C GLY A 29 19.89 12.12 0.28
N PHE A 30 18.82 11.37 -0.05
CA PHE A 30 18.11 10.50 0.92
C PHE A 30 18.45 9.01 0.79
N VAL A 31 19.34 8.66 -0.15
CA VAL A 31 19.61 7.28 -0.55
C VAL A 31 20.35 6.48 0.53
N LEU A 32 21.02 7.17 1.45
CA LEU A 32 21.79 6.57 2.56
C LEU A 32 20.99 6.41 3.87
N ILE A 33 19.69 6.74 3.88
CA ILE A 33 18.88 6.65 5.11
C ILE A 33 18.45 5.20 5.35
N GLU A 34 19.01 4.59 6.38
CA GLU A 34 18.68 3.24 6.82
C GLU A 34 17.22 3.09 7.29
N THR A 35 16.71 1.87 7.23
CA THR A 35 15.42 1.48 7.81
C THR A 35 15.56 1.29 9.31
N SER A 36 15.01 2.24 10.07
CA SER A 36 14.85 2.09 11.51
C SER A 36 13.60 1.26 11.84
N LYS A 37 13.57 0.68 13.05
CA LYS A 37 12.38 -0.02 13.57
C LYS A 37 11.13 0.86 13.54
N HIS A 38 11.27 2.16 13.86
CA HIS A 38 10.16 3.12 13.79
C HIS A 38 9.71 3.35 12.35
N HIS A 39 10.63 3.51 11.39
CA HIS A 39 10.27 3.66 9.98
C HIS A 39 9.52 2.43 9.44
N HIS A 40 10.01 1.23 9.76
CA HIS A 40 9.34 -0.02 9.38
C HIS A 40 7.93 -0.12 9.99
N GLU A 41 7.78 0.23 11.25
CA GLU A 41 6.48 0.26 11.94
C GLU A 41 5.51 1.27 11.30
N ARG A 42 5.98 2.46 10.90
CA ARG A 42 5.15 3.43 10.16
C ARG A 42 4.72 2.92 8.79
N THR A 43 5.57 2.15 8.13
CA THR A 43 5.24 1.52 6.84
C THR A 43 4.17 0.44 7.02
N LYS A 44 4.26 -0.37 8.09
CA LYS A 44 3.21 -1.34 8.47
C LYS A 44 1.88 -0.68 8.79
N GLN A 45 1.90 0.43 9.54
CA GLN A 45 0.70 1.22 9.82
C GLN A 45 0.07 1.76 8.54
N LEU A 46 0.87 2.28 7.62
CA LEU A 46 0.38 2.73 6.31
C LEU A 46 -0.29 1.57 5.55
N SER A 47 0.32 0.39 5.52
CA SER A 47 -0.29 -0.79 4.87
C SER A 47 -1.66 -1.12 5.46
N SER A 48 -1.77 -1.16 6.78
CA SER A 48 -3.04 -1.44 7.46
C SER A 48 -4.11 -0.40 7.14
N VAL A 49 -3.75 0.89 7.12
CA VAL A 49 -4.68 1.97 6.75
C VAL A 49 -5.15 1.83 5.29
N VAL A 50 -4.25 1.51 4.36
CA VAL A 50 -4.60 1.33 2.94
C VAL A 50 -5.49 0.11 2.74
N GLU A 51 -5.23 -1.00 3.42
CA GLU A 51 -6.09 -2.21 3.38
C GLU A 51 -7.48 -1.92 3.94
N GLN A 52 -7.55 -1.23 5.08
CA GLN A 52 -8.82 -0.82 5.67
C GLN A 52 -9.57 0.11 4.71
N TRP A 53 -8.88 1.07 4.11
CA TRP A 53 -9.47 1.98 3.13
C TRP A 53 -10.02 1.22 1.92
N HIS A 54 -9.28 0.25 1.37
CA HIS A 54 -9.75 -0.62 0.28
C HIS A 54 -11.05 -1.32 0.67
N SER A 55 -11.07 -2.00 1.83
CA SER A 55 -12.26 -2.71 2.33
C SER A 55 -13.46 -1.78 2.51
N GLN A 56 -13.25 -0.59 3.07
CA GLN A 56 -14.33 0.38 3.28
C GLN A 56 -14.85 0.95 1.95
N PHE A 57 -13.97 1.15 0.98
CA PHE A 57 -14.36 1.57 -0.36
C PHE A 57 -15.21 0.51 -1.07
N GLU A 58 -14.80 -0.76 -1.03
CA GLU A 58 -15.59 -1.86 -1.58
C GLU A 58 -16.97 -1.96 -0.93
N LYS A 59 -17.03 -1.87 0.41
CA LYS A 59 -18.29 -1.86 1.17
C LYS A 59 -19.18 -0.69 0.77
N LEU A 60 -18.62 0.52 0.62
CA LEU A 60 -19.38 1.70 0.22
C LEU A 60 -20.04 1.48 -1.15
N VAL A 61 -19.28 0.99 -2.13
CA VAL A 61 -19.79 0.73 -3.48
C VAL A 61 -20.85 -0.37 -3.48
N ALA A 62 -20.56 -1.50 -2.82
CA ALA A 62 -21.49 -2.62 -2.71
C ALA A 62 -22.80 -2.21 -2.03
N ASN A 63 -22.72 -1.48 -0.92
CA ASN A 63 -23.90 -1.02 -0.19
C ASN A 63 -24.75 -0.04 -1.00
N GLN A 64 -24.13 0.87 -1.77
CA GLN A 64 -24.87 1.75 -2.67
C GLN A 64 -25.64 0.97 -3.74
N ARG A 65 -24.97 0.01 -4.39
CA ARG A 65 -25.60 -0.86 -5.41
C ARG A 65 -26.72 -1.70 -4.79
N ASN A 66 -26.46 -2.36 -3.66
CA ASN A 66 -27.43 -3.20 -2.97
C ASN A 66 -28.67 -2.40 -2.53
N TYR A 67 -28.48 -1.19 -2.02
CA TYR A 67 -29.59 -0.32 -1.62
C TYR A 67 -30.52 0.01 -2.80
N VAL A 68 -29.95 0.43 -3.94
CA VAL A 68 -30.74 0.76 -5.13
C VAL A 68 -31.40 -0.47 -5.75
N ASN A 69 -30.74 -1.63 -5.71
CA ASN A 69 -31.32 -2.89 -6.14
C ASN A 69 -32.49 -3.32 -5.26
N ALA A 70 -32.35 -3.22 -3.94
CA ALA A 70 -33.43 -3.51 -2.99
C ALA A 70 -34.63 -2.58 -3.20
N LEU A 71 -34.38 -1.29 -3.44
CA LEU A 71 -35.44 -0.30 -3.69
C LEU A 71 -36.18 -0.58 -5.02
N ASN A 72 -35.46 -0.93 -6.08
CA ASN A 72 -36.06 -1.35 -7.34
C ASN A 72 -36.85 -2.67 -7.19
N GLY A 73 -36.34 -3.63 -6.44
CA GLY A 73 -37.03 -4.90 -6.15
C GLY A 73 -38.31 -4.67 -5.35
N TRP A 74 -38.24 -3.84 -4.31
CA TRP A 74 -39.42 -3.43 -3.53
C TRP A 74 -40.47 -2.77 -4.41
N LEU A 75 -40.07 -1.83 -5.29
CA LEU A 75 -41.01 -1.17 -6.19
C LEU A 75 -41.70 -2.18 -7.12
N LYS A 76 -40.95 -3.14 -7.69
CA LYS A 76 -41.51 -4.19 -8.55
C LYS A 76 -42.56 -5.03 -7.81
N LEU A 77 -42.29 -5.44 -6.58
CA LEU A 77 -43.22 -6.23 -5.77
C LEU A 77 -44.51 -5.48 -5.41
N ASN A 78 -44.42 -4.16 -5.17
CA ASN A 78 -45.59 -3.33 -4.86
C ASN A 78 -46.37 -2.89 -6.11
N LEU A 79 -45.82 -3.09 -7.31
CA LEU A 79 -46.49 -2.80 -8.57
C LEU A 79 -47.22 -4.01 -9.18
N ILE A 80 -46.95 -5.22 -8.67
CA ILE A 80 -47.75 -6.40 -9.01
C ILE A 80 -49.08 -6.22 -8.29
N PRO A 81 -50.23 -6.11 -9.00
CA PRO A 81 -51.52 -6.14 -8.35
C PRO A 81 -51.60 -7.48 -7.60
N ILE A 82 -51.79 -7.43 -6.28
CA ILE A 82 -52.30 -8.61 -5.57
C ILE A 82 -53.60 -8.92 -6.28
N GLU A 83 -53.71 -10.08 -6.93
CA GLU A 83 -54.97 -10.53 -7.53
C GLU A 83 -56.03 -10.56 -6.44
N SER A 84 -56.72 -9.44 -6.26
CA SER A 84 -57.99 -9.39 -5.58
C SER A 84 -58.95 -10.10 -6.51
N THR A 85 -58.98 -11.43 -6.38
CA THR A 85 -60.21 -12.18 -6.52
C THR A 85 -61.31 -11.32 -5.87
N LEU A 86 -62.34 -10.97 -6.66
CA LEU A 86 -63.38 -9.95 -6.37
C LEU A 86 -63.10 -8.56 -6.96
N ARG A 87 -63.18 -8.40 -8.28
CA ARG A 87 -64.01 -7.31 -8.83
C ARG A 87 -64.67 -7.72 -10.13
N GLU A 88 -65.98 -7.80 -9.99
CA GLU A 88 -67.01 -8.09 -10.95
C GLU A 88 -66.95 -7.13 -12.14
N LYS A 89 -67.27 -7.70 -13.31
CA LYS A 89 -67.50 -7.07 -14.61
C LYS A 89 -68.05 -5.64 -14.48
N THR A 90 -67.35 -4.65 -15.05
CA THR A 90 -67.87 -3.54 -15.89
C THR A 90 -66.77 -2.47 -16.09
N ALA A 91 -66.71 -1.92 -17.31
CA ALA A 91 -65.96 -0.76 -17.78
C ALA A 91 -64.61 -1.01 -18.47
N SER A 92 -64.60 -0.59 -19.73
CA SER A 92 -63.58 -0.58 -20.75
C SER A 92 -62.38 0.31 -20.41
N SER A 93 -61.21 -0.30 -20.19
CA SER A 93 -59.86 0.18 -20.55
C SER A 93 -58.85 -0.88 -20.09
N PRO A 94 -57.74 -1.14 -20.81
CA PRO A 94 -56.66 -1.95 -20.26
C PRO A 94 -56.21 -1.30 -18.96
N PRO A 95 -55.89 -2.06 -17.89
CA PRO A 95 -55.28 -1.47 -16.72
C PRO A 95 -53.93 -0.92 -17.15
N GLN A 96 -53.85 0.38 -17.44
CA GLN A 96 -52.56 1.06 -17.56
C GLN A 96 -51.89 0.86 -16.21
N ALA A 97 -50.86 0.02 -16.16
CA ALA A 97 -50.00 -0.09 -15.00
C ALA A 97 -49.50 1.32 -14.70
N ALA A 98 -50.07 1.97 -13.68
CA ALA A 98 -49.69 3.31 -13.30
C ALA A 98 -48.19 3.26 -12.97
N THR A 99 -47.37 3.85 -13.83
CA THR A 99 -45.93 3.95 -13.58
C THR A 99 -45.78 4.95 -12.44
N PRO A 100 -45.35 4.53 -11.25
CA PRO A 100 -45.30 5.44 -10.13
C PRO A 100 -44.27 6.53 -10.44
N PRO A 101 -44.50 7.79 -10.04
CA PRO A 101 -43.63 8.92 -10.40
C PRO A 101 -42.14 8.73 -10.03
N ILE A 102 -41.85 7.84 -9.07
CA ILE A 102 -40.48 7.51 -8.64
C ILE A 102 -39.78 6.50 -9.55
N GLN A 103 -40.50 5.75 -10.38
CA GLN A 103 -39.94 4.66 -11.21
C GLN A 103 -38.87 5.12 -12.19
N PRO A 104 -39.02 6.24 -12.93
CA PRO A 104 -37.98 6.72 -13.84
C PRO A 104 -36.69 7.09 -13.09
N LEU A 105 -36.81 7.67 -11.90
CA LEU A 105 -35.68 8.02 -11.05
C LEU A 105 -34.92 6.77 -10.60
N LEU A 106 -35.61 5.72 -10.13
CA LEU A 106 -34.95 4.50 -9.65
C LEU A 106 -34.29 3.70 -10.76
N ARG A 107 -34.89 3.66 -11.96
CA ARG A 107 -34.28 3.05 -13.15
C ARG A 107 -33.02 3.81 -13.55
N SER A 108 -33.13 5.14 -13.69
CA SER A 108 -31.98 5.98 -14.02
C SER A 108 -30.88 5.85 -12.97
N TRP A 109 -31.22 5.82 -11.67
CA TRP A 109 -30.23 5.67 -10.60
C TRP A 109 -29.50 4.33 -10.69
N HIS A 110 -30.23 3.24 -10.91
CA HIS A 110 -29.63 1.93 -11.15
C HIS A 110 -28.69 1.95 -12.36
N ASP A 111 -29.15 2.43 -13.51
CA ASP A 111 -28.37 2.48 -14.74
C ASP A 111 -27.08 3.30 -14.61
N HIS A 112 -27.13 4.41 -13.86
CA HIS A 112 -25.95 5.23 -13.62
C HIS A 112 -24.96 4.52 -12.68
N LEU A 113 -25.44 3.86 -11.61
CA LEU A 113 -24.57 3.11 -10.70
C LEU A 113 -23.87 1.95 -11.40
N GLU A 114 -24.56 1.23 -12.28
CA GLU A 114 -23.99 0.11 -13.03
C GLU A 114 -22.85 0.53 -13.97
N LYS A 115 -22.88 1.77 -14.46
CA LYS A 115 -21.88 2.33 -15.39
C LYS A 115 -20.70 3.01 -14.68
N LEU A 116 -20.69 3.10 -13.35
CA LEU A 116 -19.60 3.75 -12.63
C LEU A 116 -18.29 2.95 -12.78
N PRO A 117 -17.14 3.62 -12.90
CA PRO A 117 -15.84 2.95 -13.06
C PRO A 117 -15.24 2.53 -11.70
N ASP A 118 -16.01 1.87 -10.83
CA ASP A 118 -15.53 1.52 -9.48
C ASP A 118 -14.39 0.51 -9.48
N GLU A 119 -14.36 -0.42 -10.45
CA GLU A 119 -13.30 -1.42 -10.57
C GLU A 119 -11.90 -0.81 -10.77
N VAL A 120 -11.80 0.28 -11.53
CA VAL A 120 -10.53 0.98 -11.74
C VAL A 120 -10.02 1.59 -10.43
N ALA A 121 -10.92 2.17 -9.63
CA ALA A 121 -10.58 2.73 -8.32
C ALA A 121 -10.21 1.63 -7.31
N LYS A 122 -10.98 0.54 -7.21
CA LYS A 122 -10.67 -0.62 -6.35
C LYS A 122 -9.30 -1.20 -6.69
N SER A 123 -9.07 -1.52 -7.96
CA SER A 123 -7.80 -2.06 -8.45
C SER A 123 -6.62 -1.13 -8.15
N SER A 124 -6.81 0.19 -8.30
CA SER A 124 -5.76 1.16 -8.00
C SER A 124 -5.38 1.17 -6.52
N ILE A 125 -6.37 1.13 -5.60
CA ILE A 125 -6.11 1.06 -4.16
C ILE A 125 -5.45 -0.28 -3.81
N ALA A 126 -5.98 -1.40 -4.32
CA ALA A 126 -5.43 -2.73 -4.06
C ALA A 126 -3.99 -2.88 -4.53
N SER A 127 -3.69 -2.36 -5.73
CA SER A 127 -2.35 -2.39 -6.29
C SER A 127 -1.38 -1.46 -5.54
N PHE A 128 -1.86 -0.32 -5.02
CA PHE A 128 -1.07 0.50 -4.10
C PHE A 128 -0.79 -0.23 -2.77
N ALA A 129 -1.78 -0.95 -2.23
CA ALA A 129 -1.58 -1.78 -1.03
C ALA A 129 -0.49 -2.83 -1.23
N ALA A 130 -0.50 -3.52 -2.38
CA ALA A 130 0.53 -4.50 -2.73
C ALA A 130 1.93 -3.88 -2.79
N VAL A 131 2.06 -2.67 -3.33
CA VAL A 131 3.32 -1.93 -3.37
C VAL A 131 3.85 -1.63 -1.96
N ILE A 132 2.99 -1.19 -1.04
CA ILE A 132 3.40 -0.95 0.36
C ILE A 132 3.85 -2.26 1.02
N LYS A 133 3.16 -3.38 0.78
CA LYS A 133 3.60 -4.70 1.27
C LYS A 133 4.99 -5.08 0.76
N THR A 134 5.26 -4.85 -0.52
CA THR A 134 6.59 -5.08 -1.08
C THR A 134 7.65 -4.19 -0.42
N ILE A 135 7.33 -2.94 -0.09
CA ILE A 135 8.25 -2.05 0.66
C ILE A 135 8.53 -2.63 2.06
N ILE A 136 7.52 -3.13 2.76
CA ILE A 136 7.69 -3.76 4.09
C ILE A 136 8.66 -4.94 4.03
N ILE A 137 8.55 -5.79 2.99
CA ILE A 137 9.44 -6.95 2.81
C ILE A 137 10.88 -6.50 2.61
N HIS A 138 11.13 -5.55 1.70
CA HIS A 138 12.47 -5.02 1.47
C HIS A 138 13.07 -4.37 2.73
N GLN A 139 12.26 -3.63 3.49
CA GLN A 139 12.67 -3.05 4.77
C GLN A 139 13.05 -4.11 5.80
N GLU A 140 12.32 -5.22 5.85
CA GLU A 140 12.62 -6.33 6.76
C GLU A 140 13.93 -7.04 6.38
N GLU A 141 14.18 -7.24 5.08
CA GLU A 141 15.44 -7.78 4.57
C GLU A 141 16.65 -6.89 4.93
N GLU A 142 16.52 -5.57 4.72
CA GLU A 142 17.54 -4.59 5.13
C GLU A 142 17.84 -4.68 6.63
N MET A 143 16.80 -4.72 7.47
CA MET A 143 16.96 -4.84 8.92
C MET A 143 17.63 -6.15 9.34
N LYS A 144 17.34 -7.27 8.68
CA LYS A 144 17.99 -8.57 8.96
C LYS A 144 19.48 -8.54 8.62
N LEU A 145 19.86 -7.93 7.50
CA LEU A 145 21.27 -7.75 7.15
C LEU A 145 21.98 -6.86 8.17
N LYS A 146 21.28 -5.85 8.68
CA LYS A 146 21.80 -5.01 9.75
C LYS A 146 22.10 -5.79 11.02
N GLU A 147 21.13 -6.58 11.49
CA GLU A 147 21.30 -7.42 12.68
C GLU A 147 22.46 -8.42 12.49
N LYS A 148 22.63 -8.98 11.29
CA LYS A 148 23.73 -9.90 10.93
C LYS A 148 25.11 -9.24 11.05
N TYR A 149 25.33 -8.09 10.41
CA TYR A 149 26.66 -7.46 10.48
C TYR A 149 26.95 -6.92 11.89
N GLU A 150 25.93 -6.48 12.64
CA GLU A 150 26.09 -6.07 14.05
C GLU A 150 26.50 -7.24 14.95
N GLU A 151 26.03 -8.45 14.67
CA GLU A 151 26.47 -9.67 15.35
C GLU A 151 27.92 -10.01 15.00
N THR A 152 28.28 -10.03 13.71
CA THR A 152 29.67 -10.24 13.28
C THR A 152 30.60 -9.17 13.86
N GLN A 153 30.15 -7.92 13.96
CA GLN A 153 30.93 -6.83 14.55
C GLN A 153 31.23 -7.11 16.03
N LYS A 154 30.24 -7.56 16.81
CA LYS A 154 30.43 -7.95 18.22
C LYS A 154 31.40 -9.14 18.34
N GLU A 155 31.29 -10.12 17.46
CA GLU A 155 32.22 -11.27 17.43
C GLU A 155 33.65 -10.82 17.10
N TYR A 156 33.82 -10.00 16.06
CA TYR A 156 35.10 -9.45 15.64
C TYR A 156 35.78 -8.68 16.79
N LEU A 157 35.06 -7.78 17.45
CA LEU A 157 35.59 -7.01 18.58
C LEU A 157 36.04 -7.92 19.73
N ARG A 158 35.23 -8.93 20.08
CA ARG A 158 35.58 -9.91 21.12
C ARG A 158 36.84 -10.70 20.78
N LYS A 159 36.95 -11.17 19.52
CA LYS A 159 38.10 -11.95 19.05
C LYS A 159 39.36 -11.11 18.93
N LYS A 160 39.23 -9.87 18.45
CA LYS A 160 40.33 -8.90 18.39
C LYS A 160 40.89 -8.60 19.78
N MET A 161 40.04 -8.27 20.75
CA MET A 161 40.47 -8.02 22.13
C MET A 161 41.14 -9.26 22.74
N GLY A 162 40.55 -10.45 22.56
CA GLY A 162 41.14 -11.70 23.05
C GLY A 162 42.50 -12.03 22.41
N PHE A 163 42.68 -11.69 21.13
CA PHE A 163 43.97 -11.82 20.45
C PHE A 163 44.99 -10.84 21.01
N GLU A 164 44.63 -9.55 21.18
CA GLU A 164 45.52 -8.53 21.73
C GLU A 164 46.00 -8.90 23.14
N GLU A 165 45.09 -9.32 24.03
CA GLU A 165 45.44 -9.77 25.38
C GLU A 165 46.36 -11.00 25.39
N TRP A 166 46.08 -11.96 24.51
CA TRP A 166 46.92 -13.16 24.38
C TRP A 166 48.30 -12.82 23.82
N TYR A 167 48.37 -11.97 22.80
CA TYR A 167 49.60 -11.55 22.15
C TYR A 167 50.52 -10.82 23.13
N GLN A 168 49.97 -9.92 23.95
CA GLN A 168 50.72 -9.25 25.02
C GLN A 168 51.35 -10.25 26.01
N LYS A 169 50.57 -11.23 26.47
CA LYS A 169 51.06 -12.28 27.38
C LYS A 169 52.09 -13.20 26.72
N TYR A 170 51.92 -13.48 25.42
CA TYR A 170 52.84 -14.30 24.64
C TYR A 170 54.18 -13.60 24.47
N MET A 171 54.18 -12.32 24.09
CA MET A 171 55.39 -11.51 23.93
C MET A 171 56.17 -11.32 25.25
N GLN A 172 55.46 -11.20 26.39
CA GLN A 172 56.11 -11.11 27.71
C GLN A 172 56.81 -12.41 28.15
N LYS A 173 56.40 -13.57 27.62
CA LYS A 173 56.96 -14.88 27.97
C LYS A 173 58.02 -15.38 27.00
N ARG A 174 58.18 -14.72 25.86
CA ARG A 174 59.10 -15.13 24.78
C ARG A 174 60.53 -14.75 25.17
N THR A 175 61.38 -15.74 25.43
CA THR A 175 62.81 -15.56 25.74
C THR A 175 63.66 -15.59 24.45
N PRO A 176 64.83 -14.91 24.41
CA PRO A 176 65.70 -14.84 23.21
C PRO A 176 66.22 -16.20 22.71
N ASN A 177 66.17 -17.25 23.53
CA ASN A 177 66.78 -18.56 23.23
C ASN A 177 65.87 -19.49 22.39
N ASP A 178 64.61 -19.12 22.15
CA ASP A 178 63.62 -19.88 21.37
C ASP A 178 63.69 -19.60 19.85
N GLU A 179 64.65 -18.78 19.39
CA GLU A 179 64.78 -18.43 17.95
C GLU A 179 65.34 -19.56 17.08
N ASN A 180 65.86 -20.63 17.67
CA ASN A 180 66.63 -21.67 16.97
C ASN A 180 65.92 -23.03 16.80
N ASP A 181 64.63 -23.17 17.12
CA ASP A 181 63.91 -24.43 16.91
C ASP A 181 63.11 -24.44 15.59
N PRO A 182 63.58 -25.13 14.52
CA PRO A 182 62.95 -25.11 13.20
C PRO A 182 61.73 -26.03 13.10
N GLU A 183 61.39 -26.77 14.16
CA GLU A 183 60.39 -27.85 14.11
C GLU A 183 58.94 -27.38 14.37
N ASN A 184 58.72 -26.11 14.71
CA ASN A 184 57.38 -25.62 15.05
C ASN A 184 56.59 -25.22 13.78
N GLY A 185 55.94 -26.21 13.17
CA GLY A 185 55.01 -26.01 12.06
C GLY A 185 53.89 -25.03 12.41
N LYS A 186 53.94 -23.85 11.78
CA LYS A 186 53.05 -22.68 11.89
C LYS A 186 53.16 -21.90 13.21
N ASP A 187 53.57 -20.64 13.06
CA ASP A 187 53.59 -19.64 14.13
C ASP A 187 52.17 -19.44 14.74
N PRO A 188 51.98 -19.74 16.04
CA PRO A 188 50.69 -19.59 16.73
C PRO A 188 50.13 -18.16 16.70
N VAL A 189 50.99 -17.16 16.54
CA VAL A 189 50.57 -15.76 16.35
C VAL A 189 49.87 -15.63 15.00
N SER A 190 50.51 -16.09 13.94
CA SER A 190 49.97 -16.08 12.58
C SER A 190 48.61 -16.79 12.48
N GLU A 191 48.42 -17.95 13.10
CA GLU A 191 47.13 -18.65 13.08
C GLU A 191 46.00 -17.86 13.75
N ARG A 192 46.26 -17.29 14.94
CA ARG A 192 45.25 -16.51 15.66
C ARG A 192 44.95 -15.18 14.98
N GLN A 193 45.98 -14.57 14.37
CA GLN A 193 45.83 -13.36 13.58
C GLN A 193 44.95 -13.61 12.35
N LEU A 194 45.15 -14.72 11.63
CA LEU A 194 44.33 -15.10 10.48
C LEU A 194 42.84 -15.23 10.83
N VAL A 195 42.51 -15.71 12.03
CA VAL A 195 41.11 -15.79 12.49
C VAL A 195 40.50 -14.40 12.67
N VAL A 196 41.24 -13.46 13.27
CA VAL A 196 40.76 -12.08 13.47
C VAL A 196 40.63 -11.36 12.13
N GLU A 197 41.58 -11.54 11.21
CA GLU A 197 41.56 -10.97 9.87
C GLU A 197 40.41 -11.53 9.02
N SER A 198 40.16 -12.83 9.09
CA SER A 198 39.01 -13.47 8.43
C SER A 198 37.68 -12.89 8.90
N LEU A 199 37.50 -12.70 10.21
CA LEU A 199 36.30 -12.05 10.77
C LEU A 199 36.18 -10.58 10.34
N LYS A 200 37.30 -9.85 10.27
CA LYS A 200 37.31 -8.46 9.79
C LYS A 200 36.85 -8.39 8.34
N LYS A 201 37.38 -9.26 7.49
CA LYS A 201 37.01 -9.33 6.07
C LYS A 201 35.53 -9.64 5.90
N ARG A 202 35.01 -10.63 6.65
CA ARG A 202 33.57 -10.98 6.66
C ARG A 202 32.71 -9.79 7.08
N LEU A 203 33.13 -9.04 8.11
CA LEU A 203 32.42 -7.84 8.55
C LEU A 203 32.37 -6.77 7.45
N GLU A 204 33.50 -6.51 6.78
CA GLU A 204 33.57 -5.54 5.67
C GLU A 204 32.64 -5.93 4.52
N GLU A 205 32.62 -7.21 4.13
CA GLU A 205 31.73 -7.75 3.10
C GLU A 205 30.24 -7.60 3.49
N GLU A 206 29.88 -7.93 4.74
CA GLU A 206 28.49 -7.80 5.24
C GLU A 206 28.03 -6.34 5.34
N MET A 207 28.91 -5.41 5.73
CA MET A 207 28.62 -3.98 5.77
C MET A 207 28.40 -3.41 4.36
N GLU A 208 29.21 -3.82 3.38
CA GLU A 208 29.05 -3.41 1.98
C GLU A 208 27.72 -3.93 1.40
N GLU A 209 27.38 -5.19 1.67
CA GLU A 209 26.10 -5.79 1.27
C GLU A 209 24.91 -5.03 1.87
N HIS A 210 24.93 -4.76 3.19
CA HIS A 210 23.89 -3.97 3.84
C HIS A 210 23.75 -2.56 3.22
N GLN A 211 24.87 -1.88 2.98
CA GLN A 211 24.87 -0.54 2.39
C GLN A 211 24.22 -0.55 1.00
N LYS A 212 24.55 -1.54 0.17
CA LYS A 212 23.95 -1.71 -1.15
C LYS A 212 22.44 -1.95 -1.07
N ILE A 213 21.99 -2.80 -0.14
CA ILE A 213 20.57 -3.08 0.03
C ILE A 213 19.81 -1.85 0.55
N CYS A 214 20.36 -1.13 1.52
CA CYS A 214 19.77 0.12 2.02
C CYS A 214 19.45 1.10 0.88
N VAL A 215 20.43 1.35 0.00
CA VAL A 215 20.26 2.17 -1.21
C VAL A 215 19.10 1.65 -2.07
N GLN A 216 19.10 0.35 -2.38
CA GLN A 216 18.05 -0.25 -3.21
C GLN A 216 16.65 -0.16 -2.59
N VAL A 217 16.52 -0.37 -1.28
CA VAL A 217 15.24 -0.25 -0.57
C VAL A 217 14.73 1.18 -0.71
N ARG A 218 15.58 2.19 -0.51
CA ARG A 218 15.19 3.61 -0.64
C ARG A 218 14.75 3.96 -2.05
N GLU A 219 15.56 3.61 -3.04
CA GLU A 219 15.28 3.90 -4.45
C GLU A 219 14.00 3.23 -4.92
N LYS A 220 13.83 1.94 -4.64
CA LYS A 220 12.61 1.19 -5.02
C LYS A 220 11.37 1.74 -4.33
N SER A 221 11.45 2.00 -3.03
CA SER A 221 10.32 2.51 -2.25
C SER A 221 9.86 3.86 -2.78
N LEU A 222 10.79 4.78 -2.95
CA LEU A 222 10.49 6.11 -3.45
C LEU A 222 10.03 6.09 -4.91
N GLY A 223 10.71 5.34 -5.78
CA GLY A 223 10.36 5.21 -7.19
C GLY A 223 8.92 4.69 -7.35
N ASN A 224 8.58 3.66 -6.59
CA ASN A 224 7.22 3.15 -6.53
C ASN A 224 6.23 4.20 -6.03
N LEU A 225 6.51 4.91 -4.93
CA LEU A 225 5.61 5.95 -4.42
C LEU A 225 5.41 7.09 -5.42
N LYS A 226 6.47 7.54 -6.10
CA LYS A 226 6.41 8.61 -7.13
C LYS A 226 5.54 8.25 -8.33
N ILE A 227 5.47 6.96 -8.68
CA ILE A 227 4.65 6.49 -9.81
C ILE A 227 3.23 6.20 -9.35
N ARG A 228 3.08 5.42 -8.28
CA ARG A 228 1.81 4.81 -7.89
C ARG A 228 0.86 5.77 -7.16
N LEU A 229 1.37 6.75 -6.40
CA LEU A 229 0.51 7.74 -5.74
C LEU A 229 -0.26 8.62 -6.75
N PRO A 230 0.38 9.20 -7.79
CA PRO A 230 -0.37 9.91 -8.83
C PRO A 230 -1.39 9.06 -9.58
N GLU A 231 -1.09 7.80 -9.87
CA GLU A 231 -2.04 6.88 -10.52
C GLU A 231 -3.26 6.62 -9.63
N LEU A 232 -3.02 6.31 -8.36
CA LEU A 232 -4.06 6.09 -7.36
C LEU A 232 -5.00 7.29 -7.24
N PHE A 233 -4.46 8.48 -7.00
CA PHE A 233 -5.29 9.67 -6.83
C PHE A 233 -5.95 10.13 -8.12
N ARG A 234 -5.40 9.79 -9.30
CA ARG A 234 -6.08 10.01 -10.58
C ARG A 234 -7.33 9.13 -10.68
N ALA A 235 -7.19 7.83 -10.45
CA ALA A 235 -8.32 6.91 -10.47
C ALA A 235 -9.43 7.30 -9.49
N LEU A 236 -9.08 7.75 -8.29
CA LEU A 236 -10.03 8.22 -7.28
C LEU A 236 -10.73 9.52 -7.68
N SER A 237 -9.97 10.47 -8.26
CA SER A 237 -10.54 11.73 -8.74
C SER A 237 -11.49 11.47 -9.90
N ASP A 238 -11.11 10.61 -10.84
CA ASP A 238 -11.94 10.24 -11.99
C ASP A 238 -13.22 9.52 -11.53
N TYR A 239 -13.11 8.58 -10.59
CA TYR A 239 -14.27 7.91 -9.98
C TYR A 239 -15.19 8.89 -9.25
N ALA A 240 -14.65 9.82 -8.47
CA ALA A 240 -15.43 10.83 -7.77
C ALA A 240 -16.17 11.75 -8.75
N ARG A 241 -15.52 12.17 -9.84
CA ARG A 241 -16.15 12.99 -10.90
C ARG A 241 -17.25 12.23 -11.61
N ALA A 242 -17.03 10.95 -11.95
CA ALA A 242 -18.07 10.11 -12.53
C ALA A 242 -19.29 9.97 -11.59
N CYS A 243 -19.06 9.82 -10.28
CA CYS A 243 -20.13 9.82 -9.30
C CYS A 243 -20.85 11.18 -9.24
N LEU A 244 -20.11 12.28 -9.19
CA LEU A 244 -20.68 13.62 -9.16
C LEU A 244 -21.59 13.88 -10.37
N ASP A 245 -21.13 13.52 -11.57
CA ASP A 245 -21.88 13.66 -12.81
C ASP A 245 -23.15 12.80 -12.80
N ALA A 246 -23.04 11.53 -12.37
CA ALA A 246 -24.18 10.63 -12.23
C ALA A 246 -25.25 11.21 -11.29
N TYR A 247 -24.85 11.63 -10.08
CA TYR A 247 -25.77 12.22 -9.11
C TYR A 247 -26.27 13.62 -9.53
N GLY A 248 -25.51 14.35 -10.35
CA GLY A 248 -25.94 15.60 -10.98
C GLY A 248 -27.07 15.37 -11.98
N ARG A 249 -26.93 14.37 -12.87
CA ARG A 249 -27.98 13.96 -13.82
C ARG A 249 -29.24 13.49 -13.11
N LEU A 250 -29.11 12.71 -12.03
CA LEU A 250 -30.25 12.30 -11.21
C LEU A 250 -30.98 13.47 -10.55
N ARG A 251 -30.24 14.49 -10.08
CA ARG A 251 -30.83 15.71 -9.54
C ARG A 251 -31.59 16.51 -10.60
N ALA A 252 -31.09 16.58 -11.82
CA ALA A 252 -31.79 17.27 -12.91
C ALA A 252 -33.14 16.60 -13.22
N LEU A 253 -33.19 15.26 -13.20
CA LEU A 253 -34.44 14.49 -13.41
C LEU A 253 -35.52 14.79 -12.36
N THR A 254 -35.15 15.14 -11.12
CA THR A 254 -36.12 15.49 -10.08
C THR A 254 -36.54 16.96 -10.11
N GLN A 255 -35.80 17.82 -10.83
CA GLN A 255 -36.07 19.25 -10.93
C GLN A 255 -36.83 19.63 -12.20
N ASP A 256 -36.80 18.80 -13.26
CA ASP A 256 -37.51 19.06 -14.52
C ASP A 256 -38.19 17.78 -15.05
N PRO A 257 -39.39 17.42 -14.56
CA PRO A 257 -40.08 16.17 -14.91
C PRO A 257 -40.47 16.06 -16.39
N ASN A 258 -40.47 17.17 -17.15
CA ASN A 258 -40.99 17.25 -18.51
C ASN A 258 -39.95 16.96 -19.62
N ARG A 259 -38.68 16.66 -19.27
CA ARG A 259 -37.61 16.39 -20.26
C ARG A 259 -37.46 14.92 -20.69
N GLY A 260 -38.34 14.03 -20.23
CA GLY A 260 -38.25 12.58 -20.45
C GLY A 260 -39.42 11.95 -21.21
N SER A 261 -40.17 12.75 -21.98
CA SER A 261 -41.25 12.27 -22.87
C SER A 261 -40.79 12.20 -24.32
#